data_AF-A0A142ESB6-F1
#
_entry.id   AF-A0A142ESB6-F1
#
_cell.length_a   1.000
_cell.length_b   1.000
_cell.length_c   1.000
_cell.angle_alpha   90.00
_cell.angle_beta   90.00
_cell.angle_gamma   90.00
#
_symmetry.space_group_name_H-M   'P 1'
#
loop_
_entity.id
_entity.type
_entity.pdbx_description
1 polymer ?
#
loop_
_entity_poly.entity_id
_entity_poly.type
_entity_poly.pdbx_seq_one_letter_code
_entity_poly.pdbx_strand_id
1 'polypeptide(L)'
;MTRLVPAPVTVPSHVQKIVLVDRTKPQSEGLAIIEGIITGELPFEVRNAVQATLSSLQMSLNSSPRFQIVRATERLPGGIFGQMFPNPLDWYTVEQLANRYDADAVLTLENFSSDFVVTDQQRLIKKTVTEGKTSRQIEVQGWYVEGVANVSAGFRLYDPKDRNIVDQQRFEKKNLWSAEGETKAQALALLITKADAARAVGEMAGAGYASKIAPMYAEINRGFFPKSKTDPAVAQGARLAEVDQWEQAIQTWQAALPGADEESGGMLAYNIAVGYEVLGALELAKEWAGRAYTDFGLKKGRTYTRTLNGLLQQQALLDQQMERESRLDQD
;
A
#
# COMPACT_ATOMS: atom_id res chain seq x y z
N MET A 1 6.43 -13.28 6.61
CA MET A 1 6.35 -13.86 5.24
C MET A 1 5.71 -12.85 4.30
N THR A 2 6.00 -12.92 3.01
CA THR A 2 5.41 -12.02 2.00
C THR A 2 4.45 -12.80 1.12
N ARG A 3 3.31 -12.23 0.77
CA ARG A 3 2.30 -12.86 -0.10
C ARG A 3 1.75 -11.86 -1.10
N LEU A 4 1.49 -12.31 -2.32
CA LEU A 4 0.73 -11.53 -3.31
C LEU A 4 -0.76 -11.54 -2.96
N VAL A 5 -1.36 -10.36 -2.83
CA VAL A 5 -2.77 -10.17 -2.45
C VAL A 5 -3.53 -9.63 -3.67
N PRO A 6 -4.75 -10.12 -3.96
CA PRO A 6 -5.53 -9.62 -5.10
C PRO A 6 -5.88 -8.13 -4.95
N ALA A 7 -6.07 -7.48 -6.10
CA ALA A 7 -6.59 -6.12 -6.19
C ALA A 7 -8.08 -6.09 -5.83
N PRO A 8 -8.58 -5.02 -5.17
CA PRO A 8 -10.01 -4.83 -5.01
C PRO A 8 -10.77 -4.57 -6.32
N VAL A 9 -10.11 -4.00 -7.33
CA VAL A 9 -10.67 -3.81 -8.68
C VAL A 9 -10.06 -4.82 -9.62
N THR A 10 -10.90 -5.63 -10.27
CA THR A 10 -10.46 -6.58 -11.29
C THR A 10 -10.33 -5.85 -12.62
N VAL A 11 -9.10 -5.73 -13.11
CA VAL A 11 -8.79 -5.22 -14.45
C VAL A 11 -8.86 -6.39 -15.45
N PRO A 12 -9.47 -6.22 -16.64
CA PRO A 12 -9.59 -7.27 -17.65
C PRO A 12 -8.26 -7.96 -18.00
N SER A 13 -8.31 -9.26 -18.30
CA SER A 13 -7.14 -10.10 -18.55
C SER A 13 -6.38 -9.75 -19.85
N HIS A 14 -7.00 -9.04 -20.79
CA HIS A 14 -6.30 -8.53 -21.99
C HIS A 14 -5.40 -7.34 -21.70
N VAL A 15 -5.66 -6.59 -20.62
CA VAL A 15 -4.85 -5.42 -20.27
C VAL A 15 -3.55 -5.90 -19.65
N GLN A 16 -2.42 -5.81 -20.36
CA GLN A 16 -1.09 -6.18 -19.85
C GLN A 16 -0.15 -4.98 -19.76
N LYS A 17 -0.32 -3.98 -20.64
CA LYS A 17 0.47 -2.76 -20.68
C LYS A 17 -0.42 -1.54 -20.50
N ILE A 18 -0.08 -0.67 -19.55
CA ILE A 18 -0.85 0.53 -19.22
C ILE A 18 0.01 1.75 -19.51
N VAL A 19 -0.53 2.72 -20.24
CA VAL A 19 0.09 4.06 -20.37
C VAL A 19 -0.45 5.00 -19.29
N LEU A 20 0.46 5.61 -18.52
CA LEU A 20 0.14 6.67 -17.57
C LEU A 20 0.14 8.03 -18.27
N VAL A 21 -0.93 8.79 -18.09
CA VAL A 21 -1.11 10.11 -18.70
C VAL A 21 -1.40 11.15 -17.64
N ASP A 22 -0.66 12.26 -17.69
CA ASP A 22 -0.92 13.42 -16.84
C ASP A 22 -1.97 14.32 -17.50
N ARG A 23 -3.18 14.37 -16.90
CA ARG A 23 -4.24 15.30 -17.32
C ARG A 23 -4.34 16.54 -16.43
N THR A 24 -3.33 16.86 -15.63
CA THR A 24 -3.36 18.01 -14.70
C THR A 24 -2.83 19.31 -15.34
N LYS A 25 -2.64 19.34 -16.66
CA LYS A 25 -2.17 20.56 -17.33
C LYS A 25 -3.25 21.65 -17.20
N PRO A 26 -2.92 22.85 -16.69
CA PRO A 26 -3.88 23.95 -16.63
C PRO A 26 -4.38 24.33 -18.03
N GLN A 27 -5.64 24.76 -18.13
CA GLN A 27 -6.22 25.20 -19.41
C GLN A 27 -5.57 26.50 -19.93
N SER A 28 -5.05 27.35 -19.04
CA SER A 28 -4.28 28.54 -19.38
C SER A 28 -3.26 28.87 -18.27
N GLU A 29 -2.24 29.66 -18.58
CA GLU A 29 -1.26 30.12 -17.58
C GLU A 29 -1.89 31.03 -16.53
N GLY A 30 -2.86 31.87 -16.93
CA GLY A 30 -3.57 32.76 -16.01
C GLY A 30 -4.36 32.01 -14.94
N LEU A 31 -5.01 30.89 -15.30
CA LEU A 31 -5.71 30.04 -14.31
C LEU A 31 -4.73 29.42 -13.31
N ALA A 32 -3.57 28.95 -13.76
CA ALA A 32 -2.56 28.38 -12.88
C ALA A 32 -2.02 29.39 -11.86
N ILE A 33 -1.87 30.66 -12.26
CA ILE A 33 -1.44 31.74 -11.37
C ILE A 33 -2.53 32.04 -10.33
N ILE A 34 -3.80 32.13 -10.77
CA ILE A 34 -4.93 32.37 -9.86
C ILE A 34 -5.05 31.24 -8.83
N GLU A 35 -4.90 30.00 -9.26
CA GLU A 35 -4.91 28.83 -8.38
C GLU A 35 -3.78 28.89 -7.34
N GLY A 36 -2.57 29.25 -7.76
CA GLY A 36 -1.44 29.41 -6.84
C GLY A 36 -1.63 30.51 -5.80
N ILE A 37 -2.37 31.58 -6.13
CA ILE A 37 -2.73 32.63 -5.15
C ILE A 37 -3.71 32.09 -4.10
N ILE A 38 -4.67 31.25 -4.52
CA ILE A 38 -5.70 30.69 -3.62
C ILE A 38 -5.09 29.62 -2.70
N THR A 39 -4.30 28.71 -3.26
CA THR A 39 -3.71 27.60 -2.51
C THR A 39 -2.42 27.99 -1.79
N GLY A 40 -1.79 29.10 -2.19
CA GLY A 40 -0.46 29.49 -1.71
C GLY A 40 0.64 28.52 -2.16
N GLU A 41 0.48 27.83 -3.29
CA GLU A 41 1.47 26.96 -3.90
C GLU A 41 1.97 27.56 -5.22
N LEU A 42 3.28 27.51 -5.46
CA LEU A 42 3.80 27.97 -6.74
C LEU A 42 3.50 26.92 -7.82
N PRO A 43 3.22 27.31 -9.09
CA PRO A 43 2.87 26.36 -10.14
C PRO A 43 3.89 25.23 -10.37
N PHE A 44 5.17 25.46 -10.05
CA PHE A 44 6.20 24.42 -10.14
C PHE A 44 6.12 23.41 -8.99
N GLU A 45 5.69 23.82 -7.79
CA GLU A 45 5.56 22.94 -6.61
C GLU A 45 4.41 21.94 -6.84
N VAL A 46 3.27 22.44 -7.32
CA VAL A 46 2.14 21.61 -7.74
C VAL A 46 2.57 20.57 -8.78
N ARG A 47 3.32 21.01 -9.80
CA ARG A 47 3.86 20.11 -10.84
C ARG A 47 4.77 19.04 -10.24
N ASN A 48 5.66 19.41 -9.31
CA ASN A 48 6.56 18.44 -8.66
C ASN A 48 5.77 17.39 -7.86
N ALA A 49 4.73 17.79 -7.12
CA ALA A 49 3.88 16.86 -6.38
C ALA A 49 3.08 15.93 -7.32
N VAL A 50 2.56 16.44 -8.43
CA VAL A 50 1.94 15.64 -9.50
C VAL A 50 2.92 14.62 -10.08
N GLN A 51 4.15 15.05 -10.41
CA GLN A 51 5.15 14.15 -10.98
C GLN A 51 5.53 13.05 -9.98
N ALA A 52 5.68 13.37 -8.70
CA ALA A 52 5.95 12.40 -7.64
C ALA A 52 4.80 11.41 -7.45
N THR A 53 3.55 11.88 -7.51
CA THR A 53 2.34 11.03 -7.48
C THR A 53 2.36 10.01 -8.62
N LEU A 54 2.60 10.46 -9.86
CA LEU A 54 2.66 9.59 -11.03
C LEU A 54 3.87 8.64 -10.98
N SER A 55 5.02 9.10 -10.48
CA SER A 55 6.21 8.26 -10.31
C SER A 55 5.98 7.18 -9.27
N SER A 56 5.36 7.51 -8.13
CA SER A 56 5.01 6.53 -7.10
C SER A 56 3.99 5.51 -7.61
N LEU A 57 2.94 5.97 -8.31
CA LEU A 57 1.98 5.09 -8.99
C LEU A 57 2.69 4.13 -9.95
N GLN A 58 3.58 4.64 -10.81
CA GLN A 58 4.35 3.83 -11.74
C GLN A 58 5.23 2.80 -11.02
N MET A 59 5.97 3.22 -9.99
CA MET A 59 6.84 2.33 -9.21
C MET A 59 6.03 1.22 -8.52
N SER A 60 4.90 1.56 -7.91
CA SER A 60 4.03 0.57 -7.24
C SER A 60 3.34 -0.36 -8.23
N LEU A 61 2.90 0.12 -9.38
CA LEU A 61 2.34 -0.77 -10.41
C LEU A 61 3.41 -1.69 -11.00
N ASN A 62 4.65 -1.22 -11.18
CA ASN A 62 5.76 -2.04 -11.66
C ASN A 62 6.26 -3.06 -10.63
N SER A 63 5.96 -2.90 -9.33
CA SER A 63 6.26 -3.94 -8.34
C SER A 63 5.23 -5.07 -8.34
N SER A 64 4.08 -4.87 -8.99
CA SER A 64 3.12 -5.93 -9.28
C SER A 64 3.61 -6.76 -10.47
N PRO A 65 3.48 -8.10 -10.43
CA PRO A 65 3.77 -8.95 -11.60
C PRO A 65 2.72 -8.84 -12.71
N ARG A 66 1.68 -8.01 -12.53
CA ARG A 66 0.49 -7.98 -13.38
C ARG A 66 0.61 -7.08 -14.61
N PHE A 67 1.32 -5.96 -14.54
CA PHE A 67 1.31 -4.95 -15.60
C PHE A 67 2.70 -4.47 -15.98
N GLN A 68 2.87 -4.13 -17.27
CA GLN A 68 3.95 -3.29 -17.75
C GLN A 68 3.47 -1.84 -17.81
N ILE A 69 4.20 -0.90 -17.20
CA ILE A 69 3.80 0.51 -17.17
C ILE A 69 4.71 1.35 -18.05
N VAL A 70 4.10 2.16 -18.92
CA VAL A 70 4.78 3.20 -19.70
C VAL A 70 4.21 4.57 -19.35
N ARG A 71 5.02 5.63 -19.46
CA ARG A 71 4.59 6.99 -19.14
C ARG A 71 4.54 7.83 -20.41
N ALA A 72 3.40 8.50 -20.62
CA ALA A 72 3.26 9.43 -21.72
C ALA A 72 4.16 10.65 -21.52
N THR A 73 4.76 11.14 -22.62
CA THR A 73 5.57 12.37 -22.60
C THR A 73 4.70 13.61 -22.63
N GLU A 74 3.51 13.50 -23.19
CA GLU A 74 2.55 14.58 -23.30
C GLU A 74 1.69 14.73 -22.05
N ARG A 75 1.30 15.98 -21.78
CA ARG A 75 0.34 16.33 -20.73
C ARG A 75 -0.90 16.90 -21.39
N LEU A 76 -2.06 16.42 -20.99
CA LEU A 76 -3.34 16.87 -21.52
C LEU A 76 -4.00 17.85 -20.54
N PRO A 77 -4.82 18.79 -21.04
CA PRO A 77 -5.69 19.55 -20.16
C PRO A 77 -6.72 18.63 -19.50
N GLY A 78 -7.03 18.93 -18.23
CA GLY A 78 -8.04 18.22 -17.46
C GLY A 78 -8.96 19.15 -16.71
N GLY A 79 -9.51 18.65 -15.60
CA GLY A 79 -10.47 19.39 -14.77
C GLY A 79 -9.83 20.61 -14.10
N ILE A 80 -10.65 21.63 -13.82
CA ILE A 80 -10.26 22.76 -12.98
C ILE A 80 -9.92 22.23 -11.58
N PHE A 81 -8.86 22.76 -10.94
CA PHE A 81 -8.38 22.28 -9.64
C PHE A 81 -9.52 22.17 -8.60
N GLY A 82 -9.55 21.05 -7.87
CA GLY A 82 -10.48 20.82 -6.75
C GLY A 82 -11.93 20.46 -7.12
N GLN A 83 -12.42 20.80 -8.30
CA GLN A 83 -13.80 20.50 -8.70
C GLN A 83 -13.94 19.10 -9.32
N MET A 84 -15.18 18.66 -9.53
CA MET A 84 -15.58 17.30 -9.94
C MET A 84 -14.68 16.69 -11.02
N PHE A 85 -14.62 15.34 -11.08
CA PHE A 85 -13.91 14.63 -12.15
C PHE A 85 -14.21 15.29 -13.51
N PRO A 86 -13.20 15.63 -14.33
CA PRO A 86 -13.46 16.13 -15.66
C PRO A 86 -14.25 15.09 -16.45
N ASN A 87 -14.94 15.56 -17.50
CA ASN A 87 -15.53 14.65 -18.47
C ASN A 87 -14.48 13.61 -18.92
N PRO A 88 -14.89 12.34 -19.08
CA PRO A 88 -14.06 11.34 -19.72
C PRO A 88 -13.43 11.86 -21.01
N LEU A 89 -12.18 11.46 -21.26
CA LEU A 89 -11.63 11.57 -22.61
C LEU A 89 -12.59 10.87 -23.57
N ASP A 90 -12.80 11.45 -24.75
CA ASP A 90 -13.50 10.76 -25.82
C ASP A 90 -12.70 9.53 -26.26
N TRP A 91 -13.41 8.51 -26.77
CA TRP A 91 -12.79 7.24 -27.15
C TRP A 91 -11.74 7.38 -28.24
N TYR A 92 -11.88 8.35 -29.15
CA TYR A 92 -10.87 8.60 -30.17
C TYR A 92 -9.54 9.02 -29.52
N THR A 93 -9.56 9.93 -28.55
CA THR A 93 -8.36 10.33 -27.79
C THR A 93 -7.78 9.16 -26.99
N VAL A 94 -8.61 8.35 -26.34
CA VAL A 94 -8.15 7.15 -25.60
C VAL A 94 -7.46 6.15 -26.53
N GLU A 95 -8.08 5.84 -27.67
CA GLU A 95 -7.53 4.92 -28.69
C GLU A 95 -6.22 5.47 -29.28
N GLN A 96 -6.13 6.77 -29.54
CA GLN A 96 -4.89 7.41 -30.02
C GLN A 96 -3.74 7.29 -29.02
N LEU A 97 -4.00 7.49 -27.72
CA LEU A 97 -3.00 7.32 -26.67
C LEU A 97 -2.57 5.85 -26.56
N ALA A 98 -3.53 4.93 -26.50
CA ALA A 98 -3.25 3.49 -26.41
C ALA A 98 -2.37 3.02 -27.59
N ASN A 99 -2.75 3.37 -28.82
CA ASN A 99 -1.99 3.00 -30.02
C ASN A 99 -0.59 3.62 -30.05
N ARG A 100 -0.45 4.89 -29.69
CA ARG A 100 0.85 5.59 -29.71
C ARG A 100 1.88 4.95 -28.78
N TYR A 101 1.44 4.50 -27.62
CA TYR A 101 2.33 3.91 -26.62
C TYR A 101 2.32 2.38 -26.64
N ASP A 102 1.63 1.77 -27.60
CA ASP A 102 1.44 0.31 -27.72
C ASP A 102 0.94 -0.26 -26.38
N ALA A 103 -0.11 0.34 -25.84
CA ALA A 103 -0.67 0.00 -24.54
C ALA A 103 -2.10 -0.54 -24.69
N ASP A 104 -2.47 -1.46 -23.80
CA ASP A 104 -3.80 -2.07 -23.78
C ASP A 104 -4.81 -1.24 -23.00
N ALA A 105 -4.35 -0.31 -22.15
CA ALA A 105 -5.20 0.60 -21.37
C ALA A 105 -4.52 1.95 -21.12
N VAL A 106 -5.35 2.98 -20.85
CA VAL A 106 -4.90 4.34 -20.53
C VAL A 106 -5.29 4.66 -19.09
N LEU A 107 -4.32 4.98 -18.23
CA LEU A 107 -4.55 5.43 -16.86
C LEU A 107 -4.18 6.90 -16.72
N THR A 108 -5.16 7.73 -16.40
CA THR A 108 -4.98 9.18 -16.27
C THR A 108 -4.98 9.63 -14.82
N LEU A 109 -4.11 10.57 -14.46
CA LEU A 109 -4.31 11.46 -13.32
C LEU A 109 -5.15 12.66 -13.79
N GLU A 110 -6.44 12.63 -13.47
CA GLU A 110 -7.49 13.51 -13.99
C GLU A 110 -7.51 14.89 -13.30
N ASN A 111 -7.23 14.92 -12.00
CA ASN A 111 -7.10 16.13 -11.21
C ASN A 111 -6.20 15.89 -10.00
N PHE A 112 -5.66 16.97 -9.44
CA PHE A 112 -4.78 16.93 -8.29
C PHE A 112 -4.97 18.22 -7.48
N SER A 113 -5.05 18.10 -6.16
CA SER A 113 -5.03 19.25 -5.25
C SER A 113 -4.36 18.86 -3.95
N SER A 114 -3.47 19.70 -3.44
CA SER A 114 -2.87 19.57 -2.12
C SER A 114 -3.17 20.79 -1.25
N ASP A 115 -3.15 20.57 0.06
CA ASP A 115 -3.22 21.62 1.07
C ASP A 115 -2.27 21.27 2.22
N PHE A 116 -1.74 22.30 2.90
CA PHE A 116 -0.85 22.15 4.05
C PHE A 116 -1.13 23.23 5.08
N VAL A 117 -1.65 22.80 6.23
CA VAL A 117 -2.02 23.68 7.34
C VAL A 117 -1.05 23.49 8.49
N VAL A 118 -0.49 24.59 9.00
CA VAL A 118 0.40 24.59 10.15
C VAL A 118 -0.30 25.19 11.36
N THR A 119 -0.25 24.50 12.49
CA THR A 119 -0.70 25.00 13.80
C THR A 119 0.47 25.00 14.78
N ASP A 120 0.39 25.83 15.81
CA ASP A 120 1.45 25.96 16.80
C ASP A 120 0.90 26.21 18.20
N GLN A 121 1.64 25.74 19.20
CA GLN A 121 1.35 25.96 20.61
C GLN A 121 2.63 26.03 21.45
N GLN A 122 2.58 26.79 22.54
CA GLN A 122 3.63 26.80 23.54
C GLN A 122 3.49 25.60 24.49
N ARG A 123 4.58 24.89 24.75
CA ARG A 123 4.63 23.77 25.71
C ARG A 123 6.03 23.57 26.30
N LEU A 124 6.13 22.81 27.39
CA LEU A 124 7.42 22.32 27.87
C LEU A 124 7.98 21.30 26.88
N ILE A 125 9.24 21.46 26.47
CA ILE A 125 9.96 20.56 25.56
C ILE A 125 11.21 20.02 26.24
N LYS A 126 11.67 18.83 25.80
CA LYS A 126 12.87 18.20 26.35
C LYS A 126 14.11 18.69 25.61
N LYS A 127 15.05 19.27 26.33
CA LYS A 127 16.34 19.74 25.80
C LYS A 127 17.48 18.96 26.44
N THR A 128 18.37 18.41 25.61
CA THR A 128 19.64 17.86 26.09
C THR A 128 20.65 18.99 26.24
N VAL A 129 21.20 19.15 27.43
CA VAL A 129 22.27 20.10 27.75
C VAL A 129 23.53 19.32 28.09
N THR A 130 24.63 19.65 27.41
CA THR A 130 25.94 19.04 27.65
C THR A 130 26.86 20.05 28.34
N GLU A 131 27.34 19.71 29.53
CA GLU A 131 28.31 20.47 30.30
C GLU A 131 29.56 19.58 30.47
N GLY A 132 30.65 19.91 29.78
CA GLY A 132 31.86 19.08 29.75
C GLY A 132 31.63 17.72 29.07
N LYS A 133 31.86 16.62 29.81
CA LYS A 133 31.61 15.23 29.33
C LYS A 133 30.23 14.69 29.73
N THR A 134 29.41 15.49 30.41
CA THR A 134 28.13 15.04 30.96
C THR A 134 26.98 15.66 30.16
N SER A 135 26.00 14.83 29.77
CA SER A 135 24.76 15.28 29.14
C SER A 135 23.57 14.98 30.05
N ARG A 136 22.65 15.95 30.20
CA ARG A 136 21.40 15.79 30.95
C ARG A 136 20.21 16.33 30.16
N GLN A 137 19.03 15.76 30.37
CA GLN A 137 17.79 16.31 29.83
C GLN A 137 17.16 17.29 30.84
N ILE A 138 16.78 18.46 30.36
CA ILE A 138 16.01 19.45 31.11
C ILE A 138 14.73 19.78 30.35
N GLU A 139 13.71 20.25 31.07
CA GLU A 139 12.49 20.79 30.46
C GLU A 139 12.60 22.32 30.37
N VAL A 140 12.33 22.85 29.19
CA VAL A 140 12.32 24.30 28.94
C VAL A 140 11.03 24.69 28.24
N GLN A 141 10.60 25.93 28.44
CA GLN A 141 9.49 26.48 27.66
C GLN A 141 9.93 26.56 26.19
N GLY A 142 9.14 25.95 25.31
CA GLY A 142 9.37 25.97 23.89
C GLY A 142 8.08 26.04 23.10
N TRP A 143 8.22 25.79 21.80
CA TRP A 143 7.15 25.76 20.82
C TRP A 143 7.07 24.38 20.20
N TYR A 144 5.85 23.93 20.00
CA TYR A 144 5.54 22.74 19.22
C TYR A 144 4.67 23.15 18.05
N VAL A 145 5.04 22.68 16.87
CA VAL A 145 4.34 22.96 15.62
C VAL A 145 3.90 21.66 14.98
N GLU A 146 2.69 21.65 14.42
CA GLU A 146 2.16 20.54 13.64
C GLU A 146 1.84 21.04 12.24
N GLY A 147 2.27 20.28 11.24
CA GLY A 147 1.90 20.49 9.84
C GLY A 147 1.07 19.32 9.35
N VAL A 148 -0.15 19.59 8.89
CA VAL A 148 -1.05 18.59 8.32
C VAL A 148 -1.17 18.84 6.82
N ALA A 149 -0.69 17.89 6.01
CA ALA A 149 -0.94 17.91 4.57
C ALA A 149 -2.10 17.00 4.22
N ASN A 150 -2.89 17.43 3.25
CA ASN A 150 -3.91 16.63 2.59
C ASN A 150 -3.69 16.68 1.08
N VAL A 151 -4.00 15.59 0.38
CA VAL A 151 -4.07 15.56 -1.08
C VAL A 151 -5.36 14.90 -1.53
N SER A 152 -5.86 15.33 -2.67
CA SER A 152 -6.92 14.68 -3.44
C SER A 152 -6.41 14.47 -4.86
N ALA A 153 -6.25 13.21 -5.27
CA ALA A 153 -5.83 12.82 -6.62
C ALA A 153 -6.93 11.98 -7.29
N GLY A 154 -7.43 12.42 -8.44
CA GLY A 154 -8.44 11.69 -9.22
C GLY A 154 -7.80 10.82 -10.27
N PHE A 155 -8.06 9.51 -10.24
CA PHE A 155 -7.58 8.57 -11.23
C PHE A 155 -8.72 7.99 -12.05
N ARG A 156 -8.43 7.67 -13.32
CA ARG A 156 -9.37 6.98 -14.21
C ARG A 156 -8.62 6.02 -15.14
N LEU A 157 -9.06 4.77 -15.16
CA LEU A 157 -8.52 3.71 -16.01
C LEU A 157 -9.51 3.41 -17.15
N TYR A 158 -9.07 3.61 -18.38
CA TYR A 158 -9.84 3.39 -19.59
C TYR A 158 -9.38 2.12 -20.29
N ASP A 159 -10.35 1.34 -20.77
CA ASP A 159 -10.13 0.20 -21.65
C ASP A 159 -10.58 0.55 -23.08
N PRO A 160 -9.65 0.78 -24.02
CA PRO A 160 -9.97 1.08 -25.41
C PRO A 160 -10.59 -0.10 -26.16
N LYS A 161 -10.30 -1.36 -25.79
CA LYS A 161 -10.82 -2.55 -26.48
C LYS A 161 -12.32 -2.66 -26.29
N ASP A 162 -12.77 -2.55 -25.04
CA ASP A 162 -14.19 -2.67 -24.67
C ASP A 162 -14.91 -1.32 -24.58
N ARG A 163 -14.19 -0.20 -24.80
CA ARG A 163 -14.69 1.17 -24.67
C ARG A 163 -15.44 1.40 -23.37
N ASN A 164 -14.80 1.01 -22.25
CA ASN A 164 -15.34 1.19 -20.92
C ASN A 164 -14.33 1.89 -19.97
N ILE A 165 -14.86 2.46 -18.89
CA ILE A 165 -14.05 2.95 -17.78
C ILE A 165 -14.01 1.83 -16.75
N VAL A 166 -12.87 1.16 -16.63
CA VAL A 166 -12.64 0.06 -15.68
C VAL A 166 -12.73 0.58 -14.25
N ASP A 167 -12.18 1.77 -14.01
CA ASP A 167 -12.21 2.40 -12.70
C ASP A 167 -12.14 3.93 -12.76
N GLN A 168 -12.79 4.58 -11.80
CA GLN A 168 -12.72 6.03 -11.60
C GLN A 168 -12.89 6.37 -10.12
N GLN A 169 -11.82 6.82 -9.46
CA GLN A 169 -11.86 7.10 -8.03
C GLN A 169 -10.96 8.27 -7.64
N ARG A 170 -11.42 9.04 -6.65
CA ARG A 170 -10.62 10.06 -5.98
C ARG A 170 -9.93 9.43 -4.77
N PHE A 171 -8.63 9.61 -4.69
CA PHE A 171 -7.81 9.16 -3.59
C PHE A 171 -7.42 10.33 -2.71
N GLU A 172 -7.92 10.31 -1.47
CA GLU A 172 -7.59 11.28 -0.45
C GLU A 172 -6.57 10.68 0.51
N LYS A 173 -5.46 11.39 0.72
CA LYS A 173 -4.44 11.02 1.70
C LYS A 173 -4.09 12.21 2.55
N LYS A 174 -3.78 11.92 3.80
CA LYS A 174 -3.33 12.92 4.77
C LYS A 174 -2.13 12.40 5.53
N ASN A 175 -1.27 13.31 5.94
CA ASN A 175 -0.19 13.00 6.86
C ASN A 175 0.07 14.19 7.80
N LEU A 176 0.57 13.88 9.00
CA LEU A 176 0.92 14.84 10.03
C LEU A 176 2.41 14.76 10.30
N TRP A 177 3.06 15.92 10.31
CA TRP A 177 4.41 16.10 10.79
C TRP A 177 4.39 17.02 11.98
N SER A 178 5.35 16.85 12.87
CA SER A 178 5.51 17.76 13.98
C SER A 178 6.97 18.01 14.31
N ALA A 179 7.23 19.17 14.89
CA ALA A 179 8.55 19.58 15.31
C ALA A 179 8.45 20.44 16.57
N GLU A 180 9.54 20.51 17.32
CA GLU A 180 9.64 21.35 18.49
C GLU A 180 10.96 22.12 18.52
N GLY A 181 10.94 23.29 19.16
CA GLY A 181 12.10 24.17 19.28
C GLY A 181 11.94 25.20 20.38
N GLU A 182 13.04 25.77 20.85
CA GLU A 182 13.01 26.80 21.92
C GLU A 182 12.32 28.08 21.43
N THR A 183 12.38 28.35 20.13
CA THR A 183 11.61 29.42 19.48
C THR A 183 10.68 28.87 18.41
N LYS A 184 9.59 29.59 18.12
CA LYS A 184 8.67 29.24 17.03
C LYS A 184 9.39 29.13 15.68
N ALA A 185 10.34 30.03 15.41
CA ALA A 185 11.12 30.01 14.18
C ALA A 185 11.98 28.74 14.05
N GLN A 186 12.60 28.28 15.14
CA GLN A 186 13.35 27.02 15.15
C GLN A 186 12.43 25.82 14.92
N ALA A 187 11.28 25.77 15.61
CA ALA A 187 10.32 24.68 15.43
C ALA A 187 9.81 24.60 13.98
N LEU A 188 9.47 25.75 13.38
CA LEU A 188 9.06 25.83 11.97
C LEU A 188 10.17 25.44 10.99
N ALA A 189 11.43 25.79 11.28
CA ALA A 189 12.57 25.42 10.43
C ALA A 189 12.87 23.91 10.45
N LEU A 190 12.46 23.21 11.51
CA LEU A 190 12.57 21.75 11.64
C LEU A 190 11.35 21.00 11.10
N LEU A 191 10.22 21.69 10.91
CA LEU A 191 9.03 21.11 10.31
C LEU A 191 9.26 20.86 8.81
N ILE A 192 8.60 19.85 8.27
CA ILE A 192 8.60 19.59 6.82
C ILE A 192 8.14 20.84 6.04
N THR A 193 8.74 21.07 4.88
CA THR A 193 8.29 22.14 3.98
C THR A 193 6.94 21.80 3.36
N LYS A 194 6.16 22.82 2.99
CA LYS A 194 4.89 22.61 2.27
C LYS A 194 5.05 21.77 1.00
N ALA A 195 6.07 22.09 0.20
CA ALA A 195 6.35 21.39 -1.07
C ALA A 195 6.70 19.91 -0.84
N ASP A 196 7.52 19.59 0.17
CA ASP A 196 7.85 18.20 0.51
C ASP A 196 6.65 17.46 1.11
N ALA A 197 5.83 18.14 1.90
CA ALA A 197 4.62 17.57 2.46
C ALA A 197 3.63 17.19 1.35
N ALA A 198 3.37 18.10 0.39
CA ALA A 198 2.52 17.85 -0.78
C ALA A 198 3.05 16.70 -1.65
N ARG A 199 4.38 16.65 -1.86
CA ARG A 199 5.04 15.53 -2.54
C ARG A 199 4.79 14.20 -1.82
N ALA A 200 5.01 14.15 -0.51
CA ALA A 200 4.86 12.94 0.28
C ALA A 200 3.42 12.42 0.29
N VAL A 201 2.42 13.28 0.49
CA VAL A 201 1.02 12.83 0.42
C VAL A 201 0.61 12.43 -1.01
N GLY A 202 1.16 13.10 -2.04
CA GLY A 202 0.98 12.70 -3.44
C GLY A 202 1.53 11.30 -3.74
N GLU A 203 2.74 10.99 -3.27
CA GLU A 203 3.31 9.63 -3.34
C GLU A 203 2.39 8.60 -2.66
N MET A 204 1.86 8.91 -1.46
CA MET A 204 0.89 8.04 -0.79
C MET A 204 -0.40 7.82 -1.60
N ALA A 205 -0.86 8.83 -2.34
CA ALA A 205 -2.04 8.72 -3.19
C ALA A 205 -1.77 7.84 -4.43
N GLY A 206 -0.61 8.01 -5.07
CA GLY A 206 -0.18 7.20 -6.20
C GLY A 206 -0.02 5.72 -5.83
N ALA A 207 0.74 5.41 -4.78
CA ALA A 207 0.90 4.05 -4.28
C ALA A 207 -0.44 3.44 -3.81
N GLY A 208 -1.27 4.26 -3.15
CA GLY A 208 -2.61 3.86 -2.73
C GLY A 208 -3.49 3.42 -3.90
N TYR A 209 -3.53 4.19 -4.99
CA TYR A 209 -4.31 3.84 -6.17
C TYR A 209 -3.74 2.60 -6.89
N ALA A 210 -2.42 2.44 -6.94
CA ALA A 210 -1.81 1.24 -7.51
C ALA A 210 -2.35 -0.04 -6.85
N SER A 211 -2.39 -0.08 -5.51
CA SER A 211 -2.93 -1.22 -4.74
C SER A 211 -4.42 -1.49 -4.95
N LYS A 212 -5.16 -0.55 -5.57
CA LYS A 212 -6.59 -0.71 -5.87
C LYS A 212 -6.81 -1.54 -7.13
N ILE A 213 -5.93 -1.40 -8.12
CA ILE A 213 -6.11 -1.97 -9.47
C ILE A 213 -5.11 -3.07 -9.81
N ALA A 214 -4.05 -3.25 -9.02
CA ALA A 214 -3.03 -4.27 -9.24
C ALA A 214 -2.84 -5.14 -7.99
N PRO A 215 -2.66 -6.47 -8.14
CA PRO A 215 -2.25 -7.33 -7.05
C PRO A 215 -0.90 -6.89 -6.48
N MET A 216 -0.78 -6.83 -5.14
CA MET A 216 0.41 -6.31 -4.46
C MET A 216 0.97 -7.29 -3.45
N TYR A 217 2.30 -7.30 -3.31
CA TYR A 217 2.95 -8.01 -2.22
C TYR A 217 2.67 -7.33 -0.89
N ALA A 218 2.13 -8.09 0.06
CA ALA A 218 1.89 -7.65 1.43
C ALA A 218 2.76 -8.46 2.39
N GLU A 219 3.31 -7.77 3.39
CA GLU A 219 3.94 -8.42 4.53
C GLU A 219 2.86 -8.95 5.47
N ILE A 220 2.96 -10.25 5.77
CA ILE A 220 2.03 -10.95 6.62
C ILE A 220 2.77 -11.45 7.85
N ASN A 221 2.30 -10.99 9.01
CA ASN A 221 2.74 -11.44 10.31
C ASN A 221 1.77 -12.51 10.84
N ARG A 222 2.33 -13.67 11.21
CA ARG A 222 1.60 -14.79 11.83
C ARG A 222 2.31 -15.23 13.10
N GLY A 223 1.62 -15.14 14.23
CA GLY A 223 2.13 -15.65 15.50
C GLY A 223 1.80 -17.13 15.69
N PHE A 224 2.81 -17.91 16.05
CA PHE A 224 2.71 -19.31 16.47
C PHE A 224 3.15 -19.47 17.95
N PHE A 225 2.93 -20.63 18.55
CA PHE A 225 3.27 -20.89 19.95
C PHE A 225 4.76 -21.18 20.10
N PRO A 226 5.52 -20.42 20.92
CA PRO A 226 6.96 -20.59 21.05
C PRO A 226 7.37 -21.69 22.04
N LYS A 227 6.47 -22.13 22.92
CA LYS A 227 6.73 -23.17 23.93
C LYS A 227 5.43 -23.71 24.54
N SER A 228 5.50 -24.93 25.06
CA SER A 228 4.52 -25.50 26.00
C SER A 228 5.21 -25.73 27.36
N LYS A 229 4.40 -25.89 28.41
CA LYS A 229 4.89 -26.28 29.75
C LYS A 229 5.21 -27.78 29.84
N THR A 230 4.50 -28.58 29.07
CA THR A 230 4.49 -30.06 29.20
C THR A 230 5.10 -30.75 27.99
N ASP A 231 5.13 -30.09 26.82
CA ASP A 231 5.71 -30.65 25.61
C ASP A 231 6.88 -29.79 25.06
N PRO A 232 8.14 -30.27 25.15
CA PRO A 232 9.30 -29.55 24.65
C PRO A 232 9.35 -29.44 23.11
N ALA A 233 8.63 -30.30 22.38
CA ALA A 233 8.62 -30.29 20.91
C ALA A 233 8.03 -29.00 20.34
N VAL A 234 7.10 -28.35 21.07
CA VAL A 234 6.58 -27.02 20.69
C VAL A 234 7.74 -26.03 20.55
N ALA A 235 8.62 -25.97 21.55
CA ALA A 235 9.77 -25.07 21.55
C ALA A 235 10.88 -25.52 20.57
N GLN A 236 11.06 -26.82 20.37
CA GLN A 236 12.03 -27.33 19.40
C GLN A 236 11.64 -26.94 17.97
N GLY A 237 10.40 -27.21 17.56
CA GLY A 237 9.92 -26.80 16.24
C GLY A 237 9.84 -25.28 16.09
N ALA A 238 9.55 -24.53 17.16
CA ALA A 238 9.58 -23.08 17.12
C ALA A 238 10.96 -22.53 16.74
N ARG A 239 12.04 -23.04 17.34
CA ARG A 239 13.41 -22.66 16.98
C ARG A 239 13.77 -23.02 15.54
N LEU A 240 13.27 -24.14 15.02
CA LEU A 240 13.46 -24.52 13.61
C LEU A 240 12.74 -23.51 12.68
N ALA A 241 11.49 -23.16 12.99
CA ALA A 241 10.71 -22.17 12.25
C ALA A 241 11.34 -20.76 12.29
N GLU A 242 11.93 -20.35 13.42
CA GLU A 242 12.64 -19.07 13.56
C GLU A 242 13.86 -18.92 12.64
N VAL A 243 14.41 -20.02 12.14
CA VAL A 243 15.52 -20.06 11.16
C VAL A 243 15.08 -20.63 9.81
N ASP A 244 13.80 -20.48 9.48
CA ASP A 244 13.17 -20.87 8.22
C ASP A 244 13.20 -22.36 7.86
N GLN A 245 13.42 -23.24 8.84
CA GLN A 245 13.37 -24.70 8.66
C GLN A 245 11.94 -25.24 8.89
N TRP A 246 10.98 -24.72 8.13
CA TRP A 246 9.54 -24.95 8.33
C TRP A 246 9.13 -26.41 8.14
N GLU A 247 9.68 -27.13 7.17
CA GLU A 247 9.40 -28.54 6.95
C GLU A 247 9.85 -29.40 8.14
N GLN A 248 11.04 -29.13 8.68
CA GLN A 248 11.57 -29.84 9.85
C GLN A 248 10.79 -29.47 11.12
N ALA A 249 10.37 -28.21 11.24
CA ALA A 249 9.49 -27.77 12.32
C ALA A 249 8.16 -28.54 12.31
N ILE A 250 7.53 -28.65 11.13
CA ILE A 250 6.29 -29.42 10.93
C ILE A 250 6.49 -30.88 11.32
N GLN A 251 7.55 -31.52 10.83
CA GLN A 251 7.87 -32.92 11.17
C GLN A 251 8.05 -33.11 12.69
N THR A 252 8.79 -32.19 13.34
CA THR A 252 9.00 -32.19 14.79
C THR A 252 7.68 -32.12 15.55
N TRP A 253 6.80 -31.20 15.14
CA TRP A 253 5.50 -31.07 15.79
C TRP A 253 4.57 -32.25 15.52
N GLN A 254 4.57 -32.79 14.30
CA GLN A 254 3.76 -33.95 13.93
C GLN A 254 4.15 -35.21 14.70
N ALA A 255 5.45 -35.43 14.90
CA ALA A 255 5.97 -36.58 15.65
C ALA A 255 5.59 -36.55 17.14
N ALA A 256 5.37 -35.36 17.72
CA ALA A 256 5.04 -35.20 19.13
C ALA A 256 3.53 -35.37 19.45
N LEU A 257 2.64 -35.14 18.47
CA LEU A 257 1.19 -35.18 18.66
C LEU A 257 0.64 -36.43 19.36
N PRO A 258 1.09 -37.68 19.07
CA PRO A 258 0.53 -38.87 19.70
C PRO A 258 0.73 -38.92 21.22
N GLY A 259 1.73 -38.21 21.77
CA GLY A 259 2.05 -38.19 23.21
C GLY A 259 1.68 -36.89 23.92
N ALA A 260 1.13 -35.91 23.21
CA ALA A 260 0.83 -34.60 23.75
C ALA A 260 -0.49 -34.59 24.56
N ASP A 261 -0.51 -33.83 25.65
CA ASP A 261 -1.77 -33.47 26.32
C ASP A 261 -2.63 -32.54 25.43
N GLU A 262 -3.88 -32.31 25.83
CA GLU A 262 -4.83 -31.50 25.06
C GLU A 262 -4.32 -30.07 24.76
N GLU A 263 -3.72 -29.41 25.75
CA GLU A 263 -3.20 -28.04 25.58
C GLU A 263 -2.01 -28.02 24.60
N SER A 264 -1.04 -28.92 24.80
CA SER A 264 0.14 -29.03 23.93
C SER A 264 -0.22 -29.50 22.52
N GLY A 265 -1.12 -30.47 22.39
CA GLY A 265 -1.59 -30.98 21.10
C GLY A 265 -2.26 -29.89 20.27
N GLY A 266 -3.07 -29.04 20.93
CA GLY A 266 -3.64 -27.85 20.30
C GLY A 266 -2.58 -26.87 19.80
N MET A 267 -1.54 -26.60 20.58
CA MET A 267 -0.41 -25.73 20.18
C MET A 267 0.37 -26.31 19.00
N LEU A 268 0.70 -27.61 19.04
CA LEU A 268 1.40 -28.33 17.97
C LEU A 268 0.59 -28.27 16.67
N ALA A 269 -0.69 -28.65 16.70
CA ALA A 269 -1.58 -28.62 15.53
C ALA A 269 -1.70 -27.20 14.95
N TYR A 270 -1.83 -26.18 15.82
CA TYR A 270 -1.85 -24.78 15.37
C TYR A 270 -0.53 -24.35 14.73
N ASN A 271 0.61 -24.73 15.29
CA ASN A 271 1.92 -24.42 14.72
C ASN A 271 2.13 -25.09 13.37
N ILE A 272 1.71 -26.35 13.23
CA ILE A 272 1.73 -27.08 11.94
C ILE A 272 0.89 -26.34 10.90
N ALA A 273 -0.29 -25.83 11.29
CA ALA A 273 -1.12 -25.01 10.40
C ALA A 273 -0.38 -23.76 9.91
N VAL A 274 0.31 -23.04 10.81
CA VAL A 274 1.14 -21.89 10.43
C VAL A 274 2.27 -22.29 9.49
N GLY A 275 2.94 -23.41 9.76
CA GLY A 275 3.99 -23.94 8.89
C GLY A 275 3.49 -24.21 7.47
N TYR A 276 2.35 -24.89 7.32
CA TYR A 276 1.77 -25.12 6.00
C TYR A 276 1.31 -23.83 5.30
N GLU A 277 0.85 -22.80 6.04
CA GLU A 277 0.56 -21.48 5.45
C GLU A 277 1.84 -20.87 4.85
N VAL A 278 2.96 -20.95 5.58
CA VAL A 278 4.26 -20.42 5.12
C VAL A 278 4.75 -21.15 3.88
N LEU A 279 4.55 -22.47 3.80
CA LEU A 279 4.90 -23.29 2.63
C LEU A 279 3.91 -23.16 1.46
N GLY A 280 2.87 -22.33 1.57
CA GLY A 280 1.88 -22.12 0.52
C GLY A 280 0.80 -23.21 0.42
N ALA A 281 0.82 -24.21 1.30
CA ALA A 281 -0.15 -25.31 1.32
C ALA A 281 -1.41 -24.91 2.12
N LEU A 282 -2.19 -23.96 1.61
CA LEU A 282 -3.31 -23.34 2.32
C LEU A 282 -4.42 -24.33 2.76
N GLU A 283 -4.71 -25.36 1.95
CA GLU A 283 -5.70 -26.38 2.32
C GLU A 283 -5.22 -27.24 3.50
N LEU A 284 -3.95 -27.66 3.49
CA LEU A 284 -3.36 -28.38 4.63
C LEU A 284 -3.30 -27.48 5.87
N ALA A 285 -2.93 -26.21 5.71
CA ALA A 285 -2.95 -25.25 6.80
C ALA A 285 -4.34 -25.16 7.44
N LYS A 286 -5.39 -25.09 6.62
CA LYS A 286 -6.78 -25.01 7.08
C LYS A 286 -7.22 -26.27 7.81
N GLU A 287 -6.87 -27.44 7.28
CA GLU A 287 -7.12 -28.72 7.93
C GLU A 287 -6.50 -28.76 9.33
N TRP A 288 -5.21 -28.45 9.44
CA TRP A 288 -4.49 -28.47 10.71
C TRP A 288 -4.98 -27.41 11.70
N ALA A 289 -5.37 -26.22 11.23
CA ALA A 289 -6.00 -25.21 12.07
C ALA A 289 -7.35 -25.69 12.62
N GLY A 290 -8.12 -26.42 11.79
CA GLY A 290 -9.36 -27.06 12.19
C GLY A 290 -9.13 -28.12 13.28
N ARG A 291 -8.16 -29.01 13.07
CA ARG A 291 -7.77 -30.06 14.02
C ARG A 291 -7.34 -29.51 15.38
N ALA A 292 -6.59 -28.41 15.39
CA ALA A 292 -6.24 -27.73 16.64
C ALA A 292 -7.48 -27.38 17.50
N TYR A 293 -8.61 -27.09 16.85
CA TYR A 293 -9.88 -26.83 17.55
C TYR A 293 -10.71 -28.09 17.80
N THR A 294 -10.87 -28.96 16.80
CA THR A 294 -11.77 -30.12 16.89
C THR A 294 -11.22 -31.23 17.76
N ASP A 295 -9.91 -31.46 17.69
CA ASP A 295 -9.26 -32.59 18.35
C ASP A 295 -8.74 -32.17 19.74
N PHE A 296 -8.43 -30.88 19.92
CA PHE A 296 -7.72 -30.35 21.10
C PHE A 296 -8.35 -29.10 21.73
N GLY A 297 -9.54 -28.66 21.27
CA GLY A 297 -10.27 -27.55 21.90
C GLY A 297 -9.65 -26.15 21.76
N LEU A 298 -8.53 -25.98 21.04
CA LEU A 298 -7.85 -24.70 20.93
C LEU A 298 -8.64 -23.70 20.07
N LYS A 299 -9.33 -22.76 20.74
CA LYS A 299 -10.15 -21.72 20.09
C LYS A 299 -9.41 -20.89 19.03
N LYS A 300 -8.09 -20.70 19.19
CA LYS A 300 -7.25 -20.00 18.22
C LYS A 300 -7.26 -20.69 16.85
N GLY A 301 -7.33 -22.04 16.82
CA GLY A 301 -7.47 -22.84 15.61
C GLY A 301 -8.74 -22.48 14.83
N ARG A 302 -9.90 -22.42 15.49
CA ARG A 302 -11.17 -22.02 14.86
C ARG A 302 -11.12 -20.63 14.23
N THR A 303 -10.52 -19.66 14.91
CA THR A 303 -10.36 -18.30 14.36
C THR A 303 -9.44 -18.34 13.13
N TYR A 304 -8.36 -19.11 13.20
CA TYR A 304 -7.40 -19.20 12.13
C TYR A 304 -7.93 -19.95 10.89
N THR A 305 -8.78 -20.98 11.06
CA THR A 305 -9.52 -21.62 9.96
C THR A 305 -10.36 -20.60 9.18
N ARG A 306 -11.00 -19.63 9.86
CA ARG A 306 -11.76 -18.57 9.16
C ARG A 306 -10.85 -17.66 8.36
N THR A 307 -9.69 -17.30 8.91
CA THR A 307 -8.66 -16.56 8.17
C THR A 307 -8.23 -17.32 6.92
N LEU A 308 -7.90 -18.61 7.05
CA LEU A 308 -7.45 -19.45 5.94
C LEU A 308 -8.52 -19.64 4.86
N ASN A 309 -9.81 -19.74 5.23
CA ASN A 309 -10.90 -19.72 4.26
C ASN A 309 -10.92 -18.43 3.43
N GLY A 310 -10.76 -17.28 4.08
CA GLY A 310 -10.66 -16.00 3.37
C GLY A 310 -9.44 -15.94 2.45
N LEU A 311 -8.32 -16.54 2.86
CA LEU A 311 -7.11 -16.62 2.03
C LEU A 311 -7.29 -17.52 0.81
N LEU A 312 -7.99 -18.64 0.93
CA LEU A 312 -8.32 -19.51 -0.21
C LEU A 312 -9.21 -18.78 -1.23
N GLN A 313 -10.19 -17.99 -0.76
CA GLN A 313 -11.01 -17.15 -1.63
C GLN A 313 -10.19 -16.05 -2.32
N GLN A 314 -9.27 -15.42 -1.58
CA GLN A 314 -8.34 -14.44 -2.15
C GLN A 314 -7.40 -15.05 -3.19
N GLN A 315 -6.95 -16.29 -2.99
CA GLN A 315 -6.12 -17.01 -3.95
C GLN A 315 -6.89 -17.23 -5.26
N ALA A 316 -8.14 -17.68 -5.21
CA ALA A 316 -8.95 -17.86 -6.41
C ALA A 316 -9.17 -16.55 -7.19
N LEU A 317 -9.43 -15.43 -6.48
CA LEU A 317 -9.54 -14.11 -7.11
C LEU A 317 -8.21 -13.65 -7.71
N LEU A 318 -7.10 -13.92 -7.02
CA LEU A 318 -5.76 -13.61 -7.52
C LEU A 318 -5.47 -14.39 -8.80
N ASP A 319 -5.78 -15.69 -8.85
CA ASP A 319 -5.58 -16.52 -10.03
C ASP A 319 -6.36 -15.97 -11.23
N GLN A 320 -7.61 -15.56 -11.03
CA GLN A 320 -8.41 -14.87 -12.04
C GLN A 320 -7.76 -13.55 -12.49
N GLN A 321 -7.27 -12.74 -11.55
CA GLN A 321 -6.65 -11.44 -11.87
C GLN A 321 -5.31 -11.59 -12.58
N MET A 322 -4.58 -12.69 -12.35
CA MET A 322 -3.30 -12.97 -12.96
C MET A 322 -3.40 -13.67 -14.31
N GLU A 323 -4.60 -14.09 -14.72
CA GLU A 323 -4.86 -14.66 -16.03
C GLU A 323 -4.48 -13.66 -17.14
N ARG A 324 -3.82 -14.16 -18.18
CA ARG A 324 -3.40 -13.38 -19.35
C ARG A 324 -4.12 -13.92 -20.57
N GLU A 325 -4.90 -13.08 -21.25
CA GLU A 325 -5.45 -13.45 -22.56
C GLU A 325 -4.27 -13.60 -23.52
N SER A 326 -4.12 -14.79 -24.13
CA SER A 326 -3.12 -14.99 -25.16
C SER A 326 -3.48 -14.12 -26.36
N ARG A 327 -2.58 -13.24 -26.80
CA ARG A 327 -2.70 -12.63 -28.14
C ARG A 327 -2.60 -13.79 -29.12
N LEU A 328 -3.75 -14.29 -29.59
CA LEU A 328 -3.77 -15.03 -30.82
C LEU A 328 -3.42 -14.01 -31.89
N ASP A 329 -2.20 -14.11 -32.41
CA ASP A 329 -1.75 -13.37 -33.58
C ASP A 329 -2.78 -13.59 -34.68
N GLN A 330 -3.57 -12.54 -34.97
CA GLN A 330 -4.31 -12.46 -36.20
C GLN A 330 -3.34 -11.95 -37.26
N ASP A 331 -2.58 -12.91 -37.81
CA ASP A 331 -1.91 -12.78 -39.10
C ASP A 331 -2.93 -12.55 -40.24
#